data_AF-A0AAP9UD45-F1
#
_entry.id   AF-A0AAP9UD45-F1
#
_cell.length_a   1.000
_cell.length_b   1.000
_cell.length_c   1.000
_cell.angle_alpha   90.00
_cell.angle_beta   90.00
_cell.angle_gamma   90.00
#
_symmetry.space_group_name_H-M   'P 1'
#
loop_
_entity.id
_entity.type
_entity.pdbx_description
1 polymer ?
#
loop_
_entity_poly.entity_id
_entity_poly.type
_entity_poly.pdbx_seq_one_letter_code
_entity_poly.pdbx_strand_id
1 'polypeptide(L)'
;MKKIGFFILCIIIPYVEWFGYISNMGFAIVSLLDNSNKIDRKLSCNKNNVYDSVLITLCTIVSFIIFTIHYLLVVSYKDYFPALLNRFMARSMLKSNFIQLLIEYWKSYNYLFIVLTIMLSVILFQNNLRLKLINNIKTHILIYILLLFIIIENIIMLQHAVRYSYDRMKLIFLLMMLFFELYTVLENYTSECGKKLFESMLFSTLLILAINNVYQYVDKNDGYRWGINYLNSNRILANYIQKTYNTNDSLLLQSSPVRGYDNLLFNRGIYEGITVRQGIDIASEKEIRYVIELANEPQEWTMDKYNGCMVYDLKKNTDQIIKISNEKIITSINKTFFAYELTDDNWEKGVSINSGIILVSNNKFNLNKFEDAKELKVNGTIKKIKEIDQNNEWIYIMLEDNKEVEKFKFPNRIEVIKNN
;
A
#
# COMPACT_ATOMS: atom_id res chain seq x y z
N MET A 1 17.55 -5.69 -34.38
CA MET A 1 17.88 -5.33 -32.98
C MET A 1 16.83 -4.45 -32.30
N LYS A 2 16.41 -3.28 -32.84
CA LYS A 2 15.44 -2.38 -32.19
C LYS A 2 14.08 -3.03 -31.82
N LYS A 3 13.55 -3.94 -32.65
CA LYS A 3 12.28 -4.64 -32.37
C LYS A 3 12.36 -5.65 -31.22
N ILE A 4 13.51 -6.32 -31.02
CA ILE A 4 13.65 -7.33 -29.96
C ILE A 4 13.52 -6.67 -28.58
N GLY A 5 14.16 -5.52 -28.38
CA GLY A 5 14.04 -4.76 -27.14
C GLY A 5 12.60 -4.36 -26.83
N PHE A 6 11.81 -3.97 -27.85
CA PHE A 6 10.40 -3.67 -27.69
C PHE A 6 9.59 -4.88 -27.20
N PHE A 7 9.73 -6.06 -27.83
CA PHE A 7 9.01 -7.25 -27.39
C PHE A 7 9.44 -7.74 -26.00
N ILE A 8 10.71 -7.57 -25.64
CA ILE A 8 11.19 -7.81 -24.26
C ILE A 8 10.44 -6.88 -23.28
N LEU A 9 10.30 -5.59 -23.61
CA LEU A 9 9.54 -4.65 -22.79
C LEU A 9 8.05 -5.01 -22.73
N CYS A 10 7.46 -5.52 -23.80
CA CYS A 10 6.09 -6.04 -23.79
C CYS A 10 5.90 -7.24 -22.85
N ILE A 11 6.98 -7.94 -22.45
CA ILE A 11 6.92 -9.00 -21.43
C ILE A 11 7.21 -8.41 -20.04
N ILE A 12 8.25 -7.58 -19.91
CA ILE A 12 8.71 -7.06 -18.61
C ILE A 12 7.72 -6.06 -18.01
N ILE A 13 7.22 -5.09 -18.78
CA ILE A 13 6.39 -4.02 -18.22
C ILE A 13 5.09 -4.56 -17.61
N PRO A 14 4.30 -5.42 -18.29
CA PRO A 14 3.09 -5.97 -17.67
C PRO A 14 3.39 -6.90 -16.48
N TYR A 15 4.57 -7.51 -16.44
CA TYR A 15 4.97 -8.36 -15.32
C TYR A 15 5.20 -7.52 -14.05
N VAL A 16 5.75 -6.31 -14.20
CA VAL A 16 6.04 -5.40 -13.08
C VAL A 16 4.80 -4.55 -12.72
N GLU A 17 4.06 -4.06 -13.70
CA GLU A 17 3.00 -3.08 -13.51
C GLU A 17 1.75 -3.33 -14.37
N TRP A 18 0.57 -3.09 -13.79
CA TRP A 18 -0.72 -3.33 -14.45
C TRP A 18 -0.94 -2.48 -15.72
N PHE A 19 -0.42 -1.25 -15.73
CA PHE A 19 -0.52 -0.35 -16.88
C PHE A 19 0.13 -0.94 -18.14
N GLY A 20 1.10 -1.86 -17.98
CA GLY A 20 1.75 -2.56 -19.08
C GLY A 20 0.77 -3.38 -19.93
N TYR A 21 -0.19 -4.06 -19.30
CA TYR A 21 -1.20 -4.85 -20.02
C TYR A 21 -2.06 -3.96 -20.92
N ILE A 22 -2.51 -2.83 -20.38
CA ILE A 22 -3.38 -1.90 -21.10
C ILE A 22 -2.60 -1.16 -22.20
N SER A 23 -1.33 -0.82 -21.92
CA SER A 23 -0.44 -0.21 -22.91
C SER A 23 -0.18 -1.17 -24.09
N ASN A 24 0.08 -2.46 -23.82
CA ASN A 24 0.26 -3.46 -24.85
C ASN A 24 -1.00 -3.64 -25.72
N MET A 25 -2.19 -3.55 -25.14
CA MET A 25 -3.44 -3.54 -25.92
C MET A 25 -3.49 -2.33 -26.86
N GLY A 26 -3.09 -1.15 -26.39
CA GLY A 26 -2.94 0.05 -27.22
C GLY A 26 -1.93 -0.14 -28.35
N PHE A 27 -0.74 -0.67 -28.07
CA PHE A 27 0.27 -0.98 -29.10
C PHE A 27 -0.24 -1.99 -30.13
N ALA A 28 -0.94 -3.05 -29.69
CA ALA A 28 -1.50 -4.06 -30.58
C ALA A 28 -2.56 -3.48 -31.52
N ILE A 29 -3.43 -2.60 -31.01
CA ILE A 29 -4.46 -1.92 -31.81
C ILE A 29 -3.82 -0.92 -32.78
N VAL A 30 -2.89 -0.09 -32.31
CA VAL A 30 -2.17 0.87 -33.17
C VAL A 30 -1.41 0.13 -34.27
N SER A 31 -0.79 -1.01 -33.98
CA SER A 31 -0.12 -1.84 -34.98
C SER A 31 -1.08 -2.33 -36.06
N LEU A 32 -2.31 -2.70 -35.71
CA LEU A 32 -3.35 -3.09 -36.69
C LEU A 32 -3.88 -1.92 -37.51
N LEU A 33 -4.04 -0.74 -36.89
CA LEU A 33 -4.58 0.46 -37.52
C LEU A 33 -3.56 1.20 -38.37
N ASP A 34 -2.27 1.02 -38.09
CA ASP A 34 -1.20 1.65 -38.85
C ASP A 34 -1.25 1.16 -40.30
N ASN A 35 -1.56 2.11 -41.17
CA ASN A 35 -1.67 1.91 -42.61
C ASN A 35 -0.57 2.69 -43.36
N SER A 36 0.50 3.09 -42.67
CA SER A 36 1.64 3.84 -43.19
C SER A 36 2.29 3.21 -44.45
N ASN A 37 2.05 1.93 -44.73
CA ASN A 37 2.48 1.23 -45.96
C ASN A 37 1.49 1.34 -47.15
N LYS A 38 0.61 2.35 -47.20
CA LYS A 38 -0.42 2.48 -48.26
C LYS A 38 0.12 2.85 -49.66
N ILE A 39 1.41 3.10 -49.84
CA ILE A 39 1.97 3.51 -51.15
C ILE A 39 2.30 2.32 -52.07
N ASP A 40 2.56 1.10 -51.57
CA ASP A 40 2.89 -0.07 -52.42
C ASP A 40 1.86 -1.22 -52.32
N ARG A 41 0.59 -0.89 -52.56
CA ARG A 41 -0.55 -1.83 -52.48
C ARG A 41 -0.75 -2.63 -53.77
N LYS A 42 0.10 -3.63 -54.04
CA LYS A 42 -0.36 -4.70 -54.95
C LYS A 42 -0.07 -6.14 -54.58
N LEU A 43 0.94 -6.48 -53.76
CA LEU A 43 1.24 -7.91 -53.52
C LEU A 43 1.77 -8.29 -52.13
N SER A 44 1.93 -7.35 -51.19
CA SER A 44 2.35 -7.70 -49.82
C SER A 44 1.17 -7.53 -48.88
N CYS A 45 0.50 -8.63 -48.53
CA CYS A 45 -0.43 -8.65 -47.42
C CYS A 45 0.22 -7.97 -46.20
N ASN A 46 -0.63 -7.29 -45.44
CA ASN A 46 -0.44 -6.61 -44.16
C ASN A 46 0.14 -7.51 -43.02
N LYS A 47 0.87 -8.58 -43.36
CA LYS A 47 1.34 -9.66 -42.51
C LYS A 47 2.23 -9.14 -41.39
N ASN A 48 3.07 -8.13 -41.63
CA ASN A 48 3.96 -7.60 -40.60
C ASN A 48 3.21 -6.88 -39.47
N ASN A 49 2.11 -6.19 -39.77
CA ASN A 49 1.31 -5.45 -38.78
C ASN A 49 0.43 -6.39 -37.96
N VAL A 50 -0.20 -7.36 -38.62
CA VAL A 50 -0.94 -8.43 -37.92
C VAL A 50 0.01 -9.29 -37.08
N TYR A 51 1.19 -9.62 -37.62
CA TYR A 51 2.22 -10.37 -36.90
C TYR A 51 2.71 -9.62 -35.67
N ASP A 52 3.05 -8.33 -35.80
CA ASP A 52 3.51 -7.52 -34.66
C ASP A 52 2.40 -7.41 -33.60
N SER A 53 1.14 -7.20 -33.99
CA SER A 53 -0.02 -7.19 -33.08
C SER A 53 -0.20 -8.53 -32.34
N VAL A 54 -0.18 -9.65 -33.08
CA VAL A 54 -0.26 -11.00 -32.49
C VAL A 54 0.91 -11.25 -31.54
N LEU A 55 2.12 -10.84 -31.92
CA LEU A 55 3.31 -11.03 -31.10
C LEU A 55 3.24 -10.20 -29.81
N ILE A 56 2.72 -8.97 -29.84
CA ILE A 56 2.44 -8.16 -28.64
C ILE A 56 1.43 -8.88 -27.74
N THR A 57 0.34 -9.41 -28.30
CA THR A 57 -0.66 -10.18 -27.55
C THR A 57 -0.04 -11.42 -26.89
N LEU A 58 0.76 -12.18 -27.63
CA LEU A 58 1.47 -13.35 -27.10
C LEU A 58 2.44 -12.95 -25.97
N CYS A 59 3.24 -11.89 -26.15
CA CYS A 59 4.10 -11.36 -25.09
C CYS A 59 3.31 -10.99 -23.83
N THR A 60 2.12 -10.41 -23.99
CA THR A 60 1.23 -10.04 -22.88
C THR A 60 0.70 -11.26 -22.14
N ILE A 61 0.28 -12.31 -22.88
CA ILE A 61 -0.17 -13.58 -22.30
C ILE A 61 0.98 -14.26 -21.55
N VAL A 62 2.17 -14.32 -22.16
CA VAL A 62 3.37 -14.90 -21.54
C VAL A 62 3.72 -14.15 -20.25
N SER A 63 3.66 -12.82 -20.26
CA SER A 63 3.88 -11.99 -19.07
C SER A 63 2.90 -12.34 -17.93
N PHE A 64 1.61 -12.48 -18.24
CA PHE A 64 0.60 -12.88 -17.27
C PHE A 64 0.84 -14.29 -16.71
N ILE A 65 1.21 -15.24 -17.56
CA ILE A 65 1.55 -16.61 -17.13
C ILE A 65 2.74 -16.60 -16.16
N ILE A 66 3.81 -15.86 -16.49
CA ILE A 66 4.99 -15.74 -15.62
C ILE A 66 4.59 -15.12 -14.27
N PHE A 67 3.79 -14.05 -14.30
CA PHE A 67 3.26 -13.41 -13.09
C PHE A 67 2.46 -14.40 -12.24
N THR A 68 1.52 -15.13 -12.83
CA THR A 68 0.71 -16.13 -12.11
C THR A 68 1.56 -17.26 -11.53
N ILE A 69 2.50 -17.81 -12.31
CA ILE A 69 3.40 -18.88 -11.82
C ILE A 69 4.21 -18.37 -10.61
N HIS A 70 4.78 -17.17 -10.68
CA HIS A 70 5.54 -16.59 -9.57
C HIS A 70 4.73 -16.59 -8.26
N TYR A 71 3.49 -16.12 -8.27
CA TYR A 71 2.66 -16.12 -7.05
C TYR A 71 2.24 -17.53 -6.61
N LEU A 72 1.97 -18.43 -7.56
CA LEU A 72 1.60 -19.82 -7.25
C LEU A 72 2.77 -20.65 -6.67
N LEU A 73 4.02 -20.19 -6.81
CA LEU A 73 5.17 -20.79 -6.12
C LEU A 73 5.12 -20.56 -4.60
N VAL A 74 4.36 -19.58 -4.13
CA VAL A 74 4.32 -19.16 -2.71
C VAL A 74 2.94 -19.35 -2.09
N VAL A 75 1.87 -19.17 -2.87
CA VAL A 75 0.48 -19.14 -2.37
C VAL A 75 -0.38 -20.17 -3.11
N SER A 76 -1.33 -20.77 -2.42
CA SER A 76 -2.25 -21.74 -3.03
C SER A 76 -3.15 -21.08 -4.09
N TYR A 77 -3.55 -21.84 -5.11
CA TYR A 77 -4.47 -21.32 -6.14
C TYR A 77 -5.83 -20.92 -5.56
N LYS A 78 -6.26 -21.56 -4.46
CA LYS A 78 -7.53 -21.26 -3.77
C LYS A 78 -7.52 -19.88 -3.11
N ASP A 79 -6.36 -19.41 -2.67
CA ASP A 79 -6.23 -18.07 -2.07
C ASP A 79 -5.90 -17.02 -3.14
N TYR A 80 -5.02 -17.37 -4.09
CA TYR A 80 -4.51 -16.45 -5.11
C TYR A 80 -5.59 -15.89 -6.03
N PHE A 81 -6.39 -16.74 -6.69
CA PHE A 81 -7.36 -16.26 -7.68
C PHE A 81 -8.49 -15.44 -7.06
N PRO A 82 -9.10 -15.84 -5.92
CA PRO A 82 -10.05 -14.99 -5.23
C PRO A 82 -9.43 -13.66 -4.77
N ALA A 83 -8.20 -13.66 -4.26
CA ALA A 83 -7.52 -12.42 -3.87
C ALA A 83 -7.29 -11.48 -5.08
N LEU A 84 -6.88 -12.03 -6.23
CA LEU A 84 -6.69 -11.28 -7.48
C LEU A 84 -8.02 -10.64 -7.94
N LEU A 85 -9.09 -11.44 -7.98
CA LEU A 85 -10.42 -10.97 -8.37
C LEU A 85 -10.94 -9.89 -7.41
N ASN A 86 -10.83 -10.13 -6.10
CA ASN A 86 -11.29 -9.20 -5.07
C ASN A 86 -10.54 -7.86 -5.15
N ARG A 87 -9.22 -7.88 -5.40
CA ARG A 87 -8.43 -6.65 -5.59
C ARG A 87 -8.84 -5.89 -6.84
N PHE A 88 -9.10 -6.57 -7.95
CA PHE A 88 -9.58 -5.94 -9.17
C PHE A 88 -10.95 -5.29 -8.96
N MET A 89 -11.91 -6.04 -8.41
CA MET A 89 -13.27 -5.55 -8.17
C MET A 89 -13.32 -4.41 -7.15
N ALA A 90 -12.48 -4.46 -6.10
CA ALA A 90 -12.41 -3.41 -5.09
C ALA A 90 -11.95 -2.06 -5.65
N ARG A 91 -11.15 -2.06 -6.72
CA ARG A 91 -10.56 -0.86 -7.33
C ARG A 91 -11.32 -0.36 -8.56
N SER A 92 -12.31 -1.13 -9.03
CA SER A 92 -13.08 -0.85 -10.25
C SER A 92 -13.95 0.40 -10.16
N MET A 93 -14.39 0.91 -11.32
CA MET A 93 -15.27 2.08 -11.48
C MET A 93 -16.53 2.06 -10.60
N LEU A 94 -17.00 0.89 -10.17
CA LEU A 94 -18.25 0.73 -9.43
C LEU A 94 -18.22 1.36 -8.02
N LYS A 95 -17.05 1.74 -7.50
CA LYS A 95 -16.88 2.24 -6.12
C LYS A 95 -16.40 3.68 -5.99
N SER A 96 -16.15 4.41 -7.08
CA SER A 96 -15.58 5.76 -7.01
C SER A 96 -16.26 6.73 -7.98
N ASN A 97 -16.15 8.03 -7.72
CA ASN A 97 -16.81 9.07 -8.50
C ASN A 97 -15.87 9.59 -9.59
N PHE A 98 -16.26 9.48 -10.86
CA PHE A 98 -15.47 9.97 -11.99
C PHE A 98 -15.21 11.49 -11.90
N ILE A 99 -16.15 12.27 -11.37
CA ILE A 99 -15.96 13.71 -11.14
C ILE A 99 -14.80 13.96 -10.18
N GLN A 100 -14.63 13.12 -9.17
CA GLN A 100 -13.53 13.23 -8.23
C GLN A 100 -12.18 13.03 -8.94
N LEU A 101 -12.07 12.10 -9.89
CA LEU A 101 -10.87 11.93 -10.70
C LEU A 101 -10.53 13.20 -11.50
N LEU A 102 -11.53 13.85 -12.11
CA LEU A 102 -11.32 15.11 -12.83
C LEU A 102 -10.84 16.23 -11.91
N ILE A 103 -11.42 16.33 -10.70
CA ILE A 103 -10.98 17.30 -9.68
C ILE A 103 -9.53 17.04 -9.27
N GLU A 104 -9.15 15.79 -9.03
CA GLU A 104 -7.77 15.43 -8.65
C GLU A 104 -6.77 15.64 -9.80
N TYR A 105 -7.18 15.44 -11.05
CA TYR A 105 -6.37 15.84 -12.21
C TYR A 105 -6.21 17.35 -12.29
N TRP A 106 -7.29 18.11 -12.09
CA TRP A 106 -7.22 19.57 -12.05
C TRP A 106 -6.24 20.04 -10.96
N LYS A 107 -6.32 19.49 -9.74
CA LYS A 107 -5.38 19.80 -8.66
C LYS A 107 -3.93 19.49 -9.06
N SER A 108 -3.70 18.38 -9.76
CA SER A 108 -2.36 17.93 -10.14
C SER A 108 -1.75 18.75 -11.29
N TYR A 109 -2.57 19.32 -12.17
CA TYR A 109 -2.13 19.94 -13.43
C TYR A 109 -2.71 21.33 -13.70
N ASN A 110 -3.25 22.01 -12.68
CA ASN A 110 -3.96 23.29 -12.81
C ASN A 110 -3.24 24.31 -13.70
N TYR A 111 -1.95 24.57 -13.47
CA TYR A 111 -1.18 25.55 -14.23
C TYR A 111 -0.98 25.12 -15.69
N LEU A 112 -0.75 23.83 -15.94
CA LEU A 112 -0.62 23.31 -17.30
C LEU A 112 -1.96 23.42 -18.04
N PHE A 113 -3.08 23.14 -17.37
CA PHE A 113 -4.40 23.36 -17.95
C PHE A 113 -4.67 24.82 -18.28
N ILE A 114 -4.25 25.77 -17.43
CA ILE A 114 -4.37 27.20 -17.70
C ILE A 114 -3.59 27.58 -18.97
N VAL A 115 -2.32 27.16 -19.06
CA VAL A 115 -1.48 27.44 -20.24
C VAL A 115 -2.09 26.84 -21.51
N LEU A 116 -2.49 25.57 -21.47
CA LEU A 116 -3.15 24.91 -22.59
C LEU A 116 -4.45 25.61 -23.00
N THR A 117 -5.25 26.08 -22.04
CA THR A 117 -6.51 26.79 -22.30
C THR A 117 -6.25 28.13 -23.00
N ILE A 118 -5.22 28.87 -22.58
CA ILE A 118 -4.84 30.13 -23.23
C ILE A 118 -4.39 29.87 -24.68
N MET A 119 -3.48 28.92 -24.89
CA MET A 119 -3.00 28.57 -26.24
C MET A 119 -4.14 28.11 -27.15
N LEU A 120 -5.01 27.24 -26.63
CA LEU A 120 -6.16 26.73 -27.36
C LEU A 120 -7.13 27.85 -27.71
N SER A 121 -7.40 28.79 -26.79
CA SER A 121 -8.28 29.93 -27.05
C SER A 121 -7.77 30.77 -28.21
N VAL A 122 -6.48 31.13 -28.21
CA VAL A 122 -5.84 31.89 -29.32
C VAL A 122 -6.02 31.17 -30.66
N ILE A 123 -5.81 29.85 -30.69
CA ILE A 123 -5.96 29.03 -31.91
C ILE A 123 -7.42 28.97 -32.36
N LEU A 124 -8.37 28.82 -31.43
CA LEU A 124 -9.79 28.70 -31.75
C LEU A 124 -10.39 30.00 -32.32
N PHE A 125 -9.90 31.17 -31.91
CA PHE A 125 -10.31 32.46 -32.47
C PHE A 125 -9.78 32.71 -33.90
N GLN A 126 -8.87 31.87 -34.40
CA GLN A 126 -8.28 32.03 -35.73
C GLN A 126 -8.52 30.79 -36.60
N ASN A 127 -9.47 30.87 -37.55
CA ASN A 127 -9.87 29.74 -38.40
C ASN A 127 -8.70 29.02 -39.08
N ASN A 128 -7.67 29.75 -39.53
CA ASN A 128 -6.49 29.17 -40.18
C ASN A 128 -5.66 28.32 -39.22
N LEU A 129 -5.46 28.77 -37.98
CA LEU A 129 -4.74 28.01 -36.94
C LEU A 129 -5.53 26.77 -36.54
N ARG A 130 -6.85 26.91 -36.39
CA ARG A 130 -7.74 25.78 -36.08
C ARG A 130 -7.63 24.65 -37.11
N LEU A 131 -7.61 24.98 -38.41
CA LEU A 131 -7.46 23.98 -39.47
C LEU A 131 -6.09 23.30 -39.43
N LYS A 132 -5.01 24.06 -39.16
CA LYS A 132 -3.66 23.49 -38.98
C LYS A 132 -3.63 22.52 -37.79
N LEU A 133 -4.17 22.91 -36.64
CA LEU A 133 -4.25 22.05 -35.45
C LEU A 133 -4.99 20.75 -35.74
N ILE A 134 -6.14 20.82 -36.42
CA ILE A 134 -6.91 19.62 -36.79
C ILE A 134 -6.08 18.69 -37.68
N ASN A 135 -5.35 19.24 -38.66
CA ASN A 135 -4.51 18.44 -39.55
C ASN A 135 -3.33 17.81 -38.82
N ASN A 136 -2.69 18.54 -37.90
CA ASN A 136 -1.64 18.01 -37.03
C ASN A 136 -2.14 16.83 -36.18
N ILE A 137 -3.27 17.02 -35.46
CA ILE A 137 -3.86 15.97 -34.62
C ILE A 137 -4.23 14.74 -35.46
N LYS A 138 -4.76 14.94 -36.67
CA LYS A 138 -5.06 13.83 -37.61
C LYS A 138 -3.79 13.07 -38.01
N THR A 139 -2.68 13.78 -38.21
CA THR A 139 -1.39 13.18 -38.58
C THR A 139 -0.85 12.32 -37.44
N HIS A 140 -1.02 12.74 -36.19
CA HIS A 140 -0.53 12.04 -35.01
C HIS A 140 -1.61 11.22 -34.27
N ILE A 141 -2.74 10.92 -34.91
CA ILE A 141 -3.90 10.28 -34.26
C ILE A 141 -3.56 8.92 -33.62
N LEU A 142 -2.66 8.15 -34.22
CA LEU A 142 -2.23 6.85 -33.68
C LEU A 142 -1.44 7.01 -32.37
N ILE A 143 -0.67 8.09 -32.22
CA ILE A 143 0.04 8.42 -30.98
C ILE A 143 -0.98 8.81 -29.90
N TYR A 144 -1.99 9.61 -30.25
CA TYR A 144 -3.07 9.95 -29.32
C TYR A 144 -3.84 8.74 -28.83
N ILE A 145 -4.17 7.79 -29.72
CA ILE A 145 -4.80 6.52 -29.32
C ILE A 145 -3.92 5.79 -28.32
N LEU A 146 -2.62 5.67 -28.58
CA LEU A 146 -1.68 5.03 -27.65
C LEU A 146 -1.66 5.70 -26.27
N LEU A 147 -1.55 7.02 -26.22
CA LEU A 147 -1.53 7.79 -24.97
C LEU A 147 -2.84 7.69 -24.20
N LEU A 148 -3.98 7.56 -24.90
CA LEU A 148 -5.28 7.32 -24.27
C LEU A 148 -5.32 5.97 -23.57
N PHE A 149 -4.73 4.91 -24.15
CA PHE A 149 -4.65 3.60 -23.48
C PHE A 149 -3.89 3.66 -22.15
N ILE A 150 -2.84 4.48 -22.06
CA ILE A 150 -2.11 4.69 -20.79
C ILE A 150 -3.03 5.30 -19.72
N ILE A 151 -3.98 6.16 -20.11
CA ILE A 151 -4.92 6.82 -19.19
C ILE A 151 -6.17 5.97 -18.92
N ILE A 152 -6.56 5.07 -19.83
CA ILE A 152 -7.73 4.19 -19.67
C ILE A 152 -7.64 3.37 -18.38
N GLU A 153 -6.43 2.94 -17.98
CA GLU A 153 -6.23 2.29 -16.70
C GLU A 153 -6.74 3.12 -15.52
N ASN A 154 -6.46 4.43 -15.50
CA ASN A 154 -6.91 5.32 -14.45
C ASN A 154 -8.44 5.44 -14.40
N ILE A 155 -9.11 5.17 -15.52
CA ILE A 155 -10.57 5.07 -15.56
C ILE A 155 -10.98 3.69 -15.04
N ILE A 156 -10.39 2.59 -15.50
CA ILE A 156 -10.73 1.22 -15.07
C ILE A 156 -10.51 1.04 -13.56
N MET A 157 -9.37 1.53 -13.05
CA MET A 157 -8.96 1.51 -11.64
C MET A 157 -9.17 2.88 -10.97
N LEU A 158 -10.36 3.45 -11.16
CA LEU A 158 -10.73 4.82 -10.75
C LEU A 158 -10.31 5.18 -9.32
N GLN A 159 -10.58 4.28 -8.37
CA GLN A 159 -10.26 4.51 -6.97
C GLN A 159 -8.76 4.70 -6.74
N HIS A 160 -7.92 4.00 -7.50
CA HIS A 160 -6.47 4.06 -7.41
C HIS A 160 -5.97 5.42 -7.91
N ALA A 161 -6.42 5.86 -9.10
CA ALA A 161 -6.02 7.15 -9.68
C ALA A 161 -6.52 8.36 -8.87
N VAL A 162 -7.67 8.26 -8.22
CA VAL A 162 -8.15 9.30 -7.28
C VAL A 162 -7.23 9.40 -6.05
N ARG A 163 -6.81 8.26 -5.51
CA ARG A 163 -6.05 8.21 -4.25
C ARG A 163 -4.55 8.48 -4.43
N TYR A 164 -3.95 7.98 -5.50
CA TYR A 164 -2.51 8.03 -5.71
C TYR A 164 -2.14 9.07 -6.77
N SER A 165 -1.37 10.09 -6.37
CA SER A 165 -0.87 11.14 -7.27
C SER A 165 0.06 10.58 -8.35
N TYR A 166 0.80 9.52 -8.05
CA TYR A 166 1.69 8.87 -9.01
C TYR A 166 0.95 8.32 -10.23
N ASP A 167 -0.22 7.71 -10.06
CA ASP A 167 -1.01 7.23 -11.19
C ASP A 167 -1.54 8.36 -12.06
N ARG A 168 -1.83 9.51 -11.45
CA ARG A 168 -2.25 10.68 -12.20
C ARG A 168 -1.15 11.19 -13.13
N MET A 169 0.13 10.92 -12.83
CA MET A 169 1.27 11.29 -13.67
C MET A 169 1.10 10.83 -15.12
N LYS A 170 0.40 9.73 -15.36
CA LYS A 170 0.12 9.18 -16.71
C LYS A 170 -0.54 10.21 -17.66
N LEU A 171 -1.33 11.14 -17.14
CA LEU A 171 -1.98 12.17 -17.96
C LEU A 171 -0.98 13.15 -18.58
N ILE A 172 0.21 13.33 -17.99
CA ILE A 172 1.22 14.29 -18.46
C ILE A 172 1.65 14.01 -19.91
N PHE A 173 1.72 12.74 -20.32
CA PHE A 173 2.15 12.39 -21.67
C PHE A 173 1.18 12.94 -22.72
N LEU A 174 -0.13 12.84 -22.46
CA LEU A 174 -1.17 13.39 -23.34
C LEU A 174 -1.15 14.93 -23.32
N LEU A 175 -1.02 15.54 -22.15
CA LEU A 175 -0.96 17.00 -22.02
C LEU A 175 0.27 17.59 -22.70
N MET A 176 1.43 16.93 -22.57
CA MET A 176 2.66 17.35 -23.25
C MET A 176 2.55 17.20 -24.77
N MET A 177 1.96 16.11 -25.27
CA MET A 177 1.72 15.96 -26.71
C MET A 177 0.81 17.07 -27.23
N LEU A 178 -0.30 17.35 -26.54
CA LEU A 178 -1.19 18.45 -26.89
C LEU A 178 -0.47 19.81 -26.85
N PHE A 179 0.33 20.04 -25.82
CA PHE A 179 1.13 21.24 -25.68
C PHE A 179 2.08 21.44 -26.87
N PHE A 180 2.80 20.39 -27.27
CA PHE A 180 3.70 20.44 -28.44
C PHE A 180 2.94 20.79 -29.72
N GLU A 181 1.76 20.20 -29.94
CA GLU A 181 0.96 20.52 -31.12
C GLU A 181 0.50 21.97 -31.17
N LEU A 182 -0.02 22.46 -30.04
CA LEU A 182 -0.46 23.85 -29.94
C LEU A 182 0.74 24.80 -30.13
N TYR A 183 1.90 24.45 -29.57
CA TYR A 183 3.14 25.20 -29.72
C TYR A 183 3.56 25.28 -31.20
N THR A 184 3.65 24.14 -31.90
CA THR A 184 4.05 24.10 -33.32
C THR A 184 3.11 24.90 -34.22
N VAL A 185 1.80 24.90 -33.92
CA VAL A 185 0.82 25.70 -34.68
C VAL A 185 1.05 27.20 -34.47
N LEU A 186 1.32 27.64 -33.23
CA LEU A 186 1.56 29.04 -32.87
C LEU A 186 2.92 29.55 -33.38
N GLU A 187 3.95 28.72 -33.28
CA GLU A 187 5.31 29.01 -33.76
C GLU A 187 5.32 29.35 -35.26
N ASN A 188 4.57 28.58 -36.06
CA ASN A 188 4.46 28.78 -37.51
C ASN A 188 3.65 30.02 -37.94
N TYR A 189 3.11 30.78 -36.99
CA TYR A 189 2.27 31.95 -37.25
C TYR A 189 2.81 33.25 -36.62
N THR A 190 3.77 33.13 -35.72
CA THR A 190 4.37 34.28 -35.05
C THR A 190 5.56 34.82 -35.84
N SER A 191 5.75 36.15 -35.84
CA SER A 191 6.97 36.75 -36.37
C SER A 191 8.18 36.26 -35.57
N GLU A 192 9.38 36.32 -36.15
CA GLU A 192 10.60 35.82 -35.48
C GLU A 192 10.83 36.47 -34.10
N CYS A 193 10.49 37.76 -33.95
CA CYS A 193 10.52 38.47 -32.67
C CYS A 193 9.42 37.96 -31.70
N GLY A 194 8.19 37.75 -32.19
CA GLY A 194 7.10 37.20 -31.39
C GLY A 194 7.36 35.76 -30.92
N LYS A 195 8.03 34.96 -31.76
CA LYS A 195 8.47 33.60 -31.43
C LYS A 195 9.45 33.58 -30.26
N LYS A 196 10.53 34.38 -30.33
CA LYS A 196 11.53 34.48 -29.25
C LYS A 196 10.90 34.97 -27.93
N LEU A 197 9.98 35.93 -28.01
CA LEU A 197 9.24 36.41 -26.84
C LEU A 197 8.38 35.29 -26.23
N PHE A 198 7.63 34.55 -27.06
CA PHE A 198 6.78 33.45 -26.63
C PHE A 198 7.60 32.29 -26.03
N GLU A 199 8.70 31.90 -26.66
CA GLU A 199 9.65 30.89 -26.15
C GLU A 199 10.22 31.31 -24.78
N SER A 200 10.60 32.58 -24.63
CA SER A 200 11.11 33.13 -23.37
C SER A 200 10.05 33.13 -22.26
N MET A 201 8.82 33.53 -22.57
CA MET A 201 7.69 33.49 -21.62
C MET A 201 7.37 32.06 -21.19
N LEU A 202 7.39 31.13 -22.13
CA LEU A 202 7.15 29.72 -21.89
C LEU A 202 8.24 29.12 -21.00
N PHE A 203 9.50 29.35 -21.34
CA PHE A 203 10.65 28.91 -20.56
C PHE A 203 10.60 29.47 -19.14
N SER A 204 10.30 30.77 -19.01
CA SER A 204 10.17 31.43 -17.71
C SER A 204 9.03 30.82 -16.88
N THR A 205 7.90 30.52 -17.50
CA THR A 205 6.76 29.87 -16.83
C THR A 205 7.12 28.45 -16.38
N LEU A 206 7.76 27.66 -17.23
CA LEU A 206 8.24 26.32 -16.87
C LEU A 206 9.26 26.35 -15.73
N LEU A 207 10.17 27.33 -15.74
CA LEU A 207 11.15 27.53 -14.68
C LEU A 207 10.47 27.89 -13.36
N ILE A 208 9.51 28.82 -13.37
CA ILE A 208 8.72 29.19 -12.19
C ILE A 208 7.95 27.98 -11.66
N LEU A 209 7.32 27.20 -12.53
CA LEU A 209 6.60 25.98 -12.13
C LEU A 209 7.53 24.91 -11.56
N ALA A 210 8.73 24.73 -12.13
CA ALA A 210 9.73 23.81 -11.61
C ALA A 210 10.21 24.24 -10.22
N ILE A 211 10.52 25.52 -10.04
CA ILE A 211 10.91 26.09 -8.74
C ILE A 211 9.76 25.94 -7.73
N ASN A 212 8.52 26.23 -8.13
CA ASN A 212 7.36 26.10 -7.26
C ASN A 212 7.10 24.64 -6.85
N ASN A 213 7.25 23.68 -7.77
CA ASN A 213 7.16 22.25 -7.44
C ASN A 213 8.24 21.82 -6.44
N VAL A 214 9.48 22.29 -6.61
CA VAL A 214 10.56 22.03 -5.64
C VAL A 214 10.24 22.68 -4.30
N TYR A 215 9.77 23.93 -4.30
CA TYR A 215 9.38 24.64 -3.09
C TYR A 215 8.25 23.90 -2.35
N GLN A 216 7.17 23.52 -3.03
CA GLN A 216 6.07 22.74 -2.44
C GLN A 216 6.53 21.37 -1.91
N TYR A 217 7.52 20.74 -2.55
CA TYR A 217 8.08 19.48 -2.07
C TYR A 217 8.97 19.66 -0.83
N VAL A 218 9.71 20.78 -0.75
CA VAL A 218 10.63 21.09 0.36
C VAL A 218 9.87 21.65 1.56
N ASP A 219 8.84 22.45 1.33
CA ASP A 219 8.04 23.02 2.40
C ASP A 219 7.23 21.94 3.11
N LYS A 220 7.30 21.93 4.44
CA LYS A 220 6.74 20.87 5.29
C LYS A 220 5.24 21.06 5.53
N ASN A 221 4.69 22.22 5.19
CA ASN A 221 3.37 22.66 5.63
C ASN A 221 2.21 22.22 4.71
N ASP A 222 2.48 21.87 3.44
CA ASP A 222 1.43 21.69 2.44
C ASP A 222 0.94 20.23 2.28
N GLY A 223 1.40 19.31 3.14
CA GLY A 223 1.04 17.88 3.07
C GLY A 223 1.61 17.15 1.84
N TYR A 224 2.41 17.83 1.01
CA TYR A 224 3.05 17.27 -0.18
C TYR A 224 4.17 16.27 0.17
N ARG A 225 4.84 16.51 1.29
CA ARG A 225 5.76 15.58 1.94
C ARG A 225 5.12 15.12 3.24
N TRP A 226 5.15 13.82 3.50
CA TRP A 226 4.67 13.31 4.78
C TRP A 226 5.48 13.97 5.91
N GLY A 227 4.79 14.71 6.78
CA GLY A 227 5.38 15.39 7.95
C GLY A 227 5.73 14.39 9.04
N ILE A 228 6.59 13.42 8.72
CA ILE A 228 6.83 12.28 9.60
C ILE A 228 7.97 12.59 10.56
N ASN A 229 7.62 13.07 11.75
CA ASN A 229 8.56 13.18 12.87
C ASN A 229 8.90 11.83 13.52
N TYR A 230 8.21 10.74 13.15
CA TYR A 230 8.38 9.41 13.74
C TYR A 230 9.22 8.43 12.90
N LEU A 231 9.78 8.86 11.75
CA LEU A 231 10.60 8.00 10.88
C LEU A 231 11.86 7.52 11.62
N ASN A 232 12.48 8.43 12.38
CA ASN A 232 13.69 8.10 13.14
C ASN A 232 13.36 7.11 14.26
N SER A 233 12.28 7.35 15.01
CA SER A 233 11.75 6.41 16.02
C SER A 233 11.49 5.03 15.42
N ASN A 234 10.83 4.96 14.26
CA ASN A 234 10.56 3.69 13.58
C ASN A 234 11.86 2.97 13.17
N ARG A 235 12.86 3.70 12.66
CA ARG A 235 14.19 3.13 12.34
C ARG A 235 14.91 2.63 13.60
N ILE A 236 14.80 3.35 14.71
CA ILE A 236 15.39 2.94 16.00
C ILE A 236 14.73 1.64 16.47
N LEU A 237 13.40 1.52 16.37
CA LEU A 237 12.69 0.27 16.69
C LEU A 237 13.17 -0.88 15.82
N ALA A 238 13.16 -0.68 14.50
CA ALA A 238 13.50 -1.70 13.52
C ALA A 238 14.94 -2.18 13.73
N ASN A 239 15.87 -1.25 13.94
CA ASN A 239 17.27 -1.57 14.25
C ASN A 239 17.41 -2.35 15.56
N TYR A 240 16.66 -1.97 16.60
CA TYR A 240 16.66 -2.70 17.87
C TYR A 240 16.17 -4.14 17.66
N ILE A 241 15.01 -4.31 17.05
CA ILE A 241 14.42 -5.64 16.82
C ILE A 241 15.32 -6.51 15.93
N GLN A 242 15.93 -5.94 14.88
CA GLN A 242 16.87 -6.65 14.00
C GLN A 242 18.14 -7.08 14.72
N LYS A 243 18.69 -6.24 15.61
CA LYS A 243 19.91 -6.58 16.37
C LYS A 243 19.64 -7.56 17.50
N THR A 244 18.48 -7.49 18.14
CA THR A 244 18.15 -8.28 19.34
C THR A 244 17.52 -9.63 18.99
N TYR A 245 16.69 -9.69 17.95
CA TYR A 245 15.93 -10.89 17.58
C TYR A 245 16.25 -11.35 16.16
N ASN A 246 16.99 -12.46 16.08
CA ASN A 246 17.41 -13.10 14.84
C ASN A 246 16.21 -13.43 13.96
N THR A 247 16.30 -13.14 12.65
CA THR A 247 15.24 -13.40 11.66
C THR A 247 14.81 -14.86 11.57
N ASN A 248 15.70 -15.80 11.90
CA ASN A 248 15.40 -17.23 11.85
C ASN A 248 14.77 -17.76 13.15
N ASP A 249 14.81 -16.97 14.23
CA ASP A 249 14.29 -17.34 15.55
C ASP A 249 13.22 -16.36 16.03
N SER A 250 12.71 -15.49 15.14
CA SER A 250 11.60 -14.59 15.47
C SER A 250 10.64 -14.33 14.31
N LEU A 251 9.37 -14.23 14.66
CA LEU A 251 8.26 -13.90 13.77
C LEU A 251 7.75 -12.49 14.10
N LEU A 252 7.60 -11.64 13.09
CA LEU A 252 6.96 -10.33 13.21
C LEU A 252 5.51 -10.42 12.76
N LEU A 253 4.62 -9.81 13.52
CA LEU A 253 3.22 -9.72 13.16
C LEU A 253 2.62 -8.37 13.50
N GLN A 254 1.52 -8.06 12.83
CA GLN A 254 0.72 -6.89 13.05
C GLN A 254 -0.76 -7.26 12.89
N SER A 255 -1.60 -6.84 13.83
CA SER A 255 -3.05 -7.12 13.81
C SER A 255 -3.81 -6.28 12.79
N SER A 256 -3.17 -5.24 12.26
CA SER A 256 -3.69 -4.36 11.21
C SER A 256 -3.00 -4.62 9.86
N PRO A 257 -3.54 -4.08 8.75
CA PRO A 257 -2.92 -4.21 7.45
C PRO A 257 -1.46 -3.75 7.42
N VAL A 258 -0.59 -4.54 6.78
CA VAL A 258 0.85 -4.26 6.69
C VAL A 258 1.15 -3.67 5.33
N ARG A 259 1.87 -2.56 5.31
CA ARG A 259 2.23 -1.89 4.07
C ARG A 259 3.59 -2.39 3.59
N GLY A 260 3.82 -2.35 2.28
CA GLY A 260 5.05 -2.86 1.68
C GLY A 260 6.33 -2.22 2.26
N TYR A 261 6.27 -0.93 2.63
CA TYR A 261 7.39 -0.23 3.25
C TYR A 261 7.68 -0.67 4.69
N ASP A 262 6.73 -1.27 5.41
CA ASP A 262 6.98 -1.80 6.75
C ASP A 262 7.90 -3.03 6.64
N ASN A 263 7.64 -3.92 5.69
CA ASN A 263 8.53 -5.05 5.39
C ASN A 263 9.95 -4.60 5.02
N LEU A 264 10.08 -3.48 4.28
CA LEU A 264 11.38 -2.89 3.96
C LEU A 264 12.08 -2.29 5.19
N LEU A 265 11.32 -1.61 6.07
CA LEU A 265 11.85 -1.03 7.30
C LEU A 265 12.43 -2.10 8.23
N PHE A 266 11.71 -3.22 8.40
CA PHE A 266 12.13 -4.31 9.29
C PHE A 266 13.05 -5.34 8.61
N ASN A 267 13.26 -5.20 7.29
CA ASN A 267 14.07 -6.09 6.45
C ASN A 267 13.66 -7.57 6.53
N ARG A 268 12.35 -7.83 6.69
CA ARG A 268 11.74 -9.17 6.70
C ARG A 268 10.22 -9.06 6.59
N GLY A 269 9.57 -10.17 6.26
CA GLY A 269 8.12 -10.26 6.18
C GLY A 269 7.44 -10.11 7.55
N ILE A 270 6.35 -9.36 7.59
CA ILE A 270 5.45 -9.20 8.74
C ILE A 270 4.14 -9.89 8.40
N TYR A 271 3.65 -10.75 9.31
CA TYR A 271 2.35 -11.36 9.16
C TYR A 271 1.25 -10.32 9.40
N GLU A 272 0.38 -10.17 8.41
CA GLU A 272 -0.68 -9.16 8.37
C GLU A 272 -2.00 -9.71 8.90
N GLY A 273 -2.70 -8.92 9.72
CA GLY A 273 -4.07 -9.21 10.14
C GLY A 273 -4.20 -10.42 11.06
N ILE A 274 -3.12 -10.83 11.73
CA ILE A 274 -3.12 -11.95 12.67
C ILE A 274 -2.96 -11.45 14.11
N THR A 275 -3.54 -12.19 15.04
CA THR A 275 -3.37 -11.94 16.48
C THR A 275 -2.08 -12.58 16.99
N VAL A 276 -1.64 -12.13 18.16
CA VAL A 276 -0.51 -12.74 18.89
C VAL A 276 -0.71 -14.24 19.08
N ARG A 277 -1.94 -14.68 19.40
CA ARG A 277 -2.23 -16.09 19.63
C ARG A 277 -1.99 -16.92 18.37
N GLN A 278 -2.53 -16.48 17.25
CA GLN A 278 -2.27 -17.11 15.96
C GLN A 278 -0.77 -17.10 15.63
N GLY A 279 -0.06 -16.01 15.96
CA GLY A 279 1.39 -15.93 15.83
C GLY A 279 2.15 -16.93 16.69
N ILE A 280 1.70 -17.18 17.92
CA ILE A 280 2.26 -18.21 18.83
C ILE A 280 2.03 -19.60 18.26
N ASP A 281 0.85 -19.88 17.73
CA ASP A 281 0.55 -21.18 17.12
C ASP A 281 1.45 -21.42 15.88
N ILE A 282 1.58 -20.42 14.98
CA ILE A 282 2.50 -20.47 13.83
C ILE A 282 3.97 -20.62 14.27
N ALA A 283 4.39 -19.89 15.29
CA ALA A 283 5.76 -19.96 15.79
C ALA A 283 6.07 -21.33 16.41
N SER A 284 5.09 -21.92 17.11
CA SER A 284 5.22 -23.26 17.69
C SER A 284 5.36 -24.33 16.61
N GLU A 285 4.53 -24.27 15.56
CA GLU A 285 4.61 -25.18 14.41
C GLU A 285 5.95 -25.08 13.66
N LYS A 286 6.54 -23.88 13.62
CA LYS A 286 7.80 -23.59 12.93
C LYS A 286 9.04 -23.67 13.83
N GLU A 287 8.88 -24.06 15.08
CA GLU A 287 9.95 -24.12 16.10
C GLU A 287 10.68 -22.76 16.31
N ILE A 288 9.96 -21.66 16.13
CA ILE A 288 10.46 -20.28 16.29
C ILE A 288 10.28 -19.83 17.75
N ARG A 289 11.33 -19.25 18.35
CA ARG A 289 11.27 -18.83 19.75
C ARG A 289 10.50 -17.56 20.02
N TYR A 290 10.63 -16.54 19.18
CA TYR A 290 10.08 -15.21 19.50
C TYR A 290 8.91 -14.83 18.60
N VAL A 291 7.84 -14.32 19.19
CA VAL A 291 6.73 -13.70 18.47
C VAL A 291 6.68 -12.23 18.82
N ILE A 292 6.76 -11.36 17.81
CA ILE A 292 6.90 -9.92 17.97
C ILE A 292 5.69 -9.23 17.34
N GLU A 293 4.77 -8.76 18.17
CA GLU A 293 3.64 -7.94 17.73
C GLU A 293 4.06 -6.47 17.70
N LEU A 294 4.01 -5.86 16.52
CA LEU A 294 4.27 -4.44 16.36
C LEU A 294 3.08 -3.62 16.85
N ALA A 295 3.33 -2.65 17.74
CA ALA A 295 2.32 -1.72 18.21
C ALA A 295 2.36 -0.46 17.35
N ASN A 296 1.40 -0.33 16.45
CA ASN A 296 1.26 0.79 15.54
C ASN A 296 0.11 1.73 15.91
N GLU A 297 0.31 3.01 15.64
CA GLU A 297 -0.75 3.99 15.45
C GLU A 297 -0.95 4.15 13.94
N PRO A 298 -2.04 3.61 13.37
CA PRO A 298 -2.32 3.72 11.96
C PRO A 298 -2.29 5.17 11.52
N GLN A 299 -1.51 5.47 10.49
CA GLN A 299 -1.46 6.81 9.92
C GLN A 299 -2.17 6.83 8.57
N GLU A 300 -3.03 7.82 8.35
CA GLU A 300 -3.68 7.96 7.06
C GLU A 300 -2.63 8.25 5.97
N TRP A 301 -2.55 7.36 4.98
CA TRP A 301 -1.76 7.54 3.75
C TRP A 301 -0.24 7.70 3.94
N THR A 302 0.29 7.34 5.12
CA THR A 302 1.72 7.43 5.42
C THR A 302 2.20 6.14 6.11
N MET A 303 3.49 6.05 6.41
CA MET A 303 4.03 4.94 7.18
C MET A 303 3.41 4.87 8.55
N ASP A 304 3.11 3.68 9.06
CA ASP A 304 2.57 3.55 10.40
C ASP A 304 3.56 4.09 11.42
N LYS A 305 3.05 4.79 12.43
CA LYS A 305 3.88 5.23 13.54
C LYS A 305 3.99 4.07 14.54
N TYR A 306 5.20 3.58 14.75
CA TYR A 306 5.43 2.50 15.71
C TYR A 306 5.82 3.08 17.06
N ASN A 307 4.99 2.81 18.06
CA ASN A 307 5.26 3.22 19.44
C ASN A 307 6.07 2.18 20.21
N GLY A 308 6.27 1.01 19.61
CA GLY A 308 6.92 -0.10 20.27
C GLY A 308 6.53 -1.44 19.66
N CYS A 309 6.83 -2.48 20.41
CA CYS A 309 6.36 -3.83 20.12
C CYS A 309 6.20 -4.60 21.43
N MET A 310 5.47 -5.69 21.33
CA MET A 310 5.50 -6.72 22.34
C MET A 310 6.25 -7.93 21.80
N VAL A 311 7.09 -8.52 22.63
CA VAL A 311 7.81 -9.75 22.33
C VAL A 311 7.35 -10.84 23.29
N TYR A 312 6.86 -11.94 22.73
CA TYR A 312 6.64 -13.20 23.43
C TYR A 312 7.83 -14.13 23.20
N ASP A 313 8.46 -14.61 24.27
CA ASP A 313 9.50 -15.64 24.21
C ASP A 313 8.85 -17.00 24.52
N LEU A 314 8.64 -17.85 23.50
CA LEU A 314 7.99 -19.16 23.65
C LEU A 314 8.76 -20.09 24.60
N LYS A 315 10.09 -19.99 24.65
CA LYS A 315 10.92 -20.85 25.54
C LYS A 315 10.77 -20.45 27.01
N LYS A 316 10.62 -19.16 27.28
CA LYS A 316 10.43 -18.63 28.64
C LYS A 316 8.95 -18.45 29.02
N ASN A 317 8.07 -18.50 28.02
CA ASN A 317 6.68 -18.09 28.04
C ASN A 317 6.45 -16.67 28.60
N THR A 318 7.45 -15.79 28.55
CA THR A 318 7.37 -14.41 29.07
C THR A 318 7.07 -13.41 27.99
N ASP A 319 6.29 -12.39 28.32
CA ASP A 319 6.09 -11.20 27.50
C ASP A 319 6.98 -10.04 27.95
N GLN A 320 7.55 -9.36 26.97
CA GLN A 320 8.33 -8.15 27.13
C GLN A 320 7.68 -7.05 26.30
N ILE A 321 7.43 -5.90 26.90
CA ILE A 321 6.96 -4.72 26.18
C ILE A 321 8.17 -3.83 25.92
N ILE A 322 8.37 -3.50 24.66
CA ILE A 322 9.38 -2.57 24.20
C ILE A 322 8.62 -1.32 23.75
N LYS A 323 8.89 -0.18 24.40
CA LYS A 323 8.33 1.12 24.01
C LYS A 323 9.42 2.03 23.50
N ILE A 324 9.06 2.94 22.61
CA ILE A 324 9.92 4.05 22.20
C ILE A 324 9.39 5.34 22.79
N SER A 325 10.25 6.03 23.53
CA SER A 325 9.98 7.36 24.05
C SER A 325 11.22 8.23 23.87
N ASN A 326 11.06 9.40 23.25
CA ASN A 326 12.15 10.33 22.94
C ASN A 326 13.37 9.64 22.31
N GLU A 327 13.12 8.82 21.27
CA GLU A 327 14.15 8.09 20.52
C GLU A 327 14.97 7.08 21.35
N LYS A 328 14.50 6.73 22.55
CA LYS A 328 15.11 5.71 23.40
C LYS A 328 14.19 4.50 23.53
N ILE A 329 14.81 3.32 23.48
CA ILE A 329 14.14 2.05 23.75
C ILE A 329 13.99 1.89 25.26
N ILE A 330 12.75 1.71 25.70
CA ILE A 330 12.40 1.39 27.07
C ILE A 330 11.83 -0.01 27.08
N THR A 331 12.48 -0.90 27.82
CA THR A 331 12.03 -2.28 27.98
C THR A 331 11.37 -2.45 29.34
N SER A 332 10.14 -2.93 29.38
CA SER A 332 9.50 -3.42 30.59
C SER A 332 9.17 -4.91 30.44
N ILE A 333 9.58 -5.72 31.41
CA ILE A 333 9.15 -7.11 31.50
C ILE A 333 7.85 -7.08 32.28
N ASN A 334 6.73 -7.27 31.59
CA ASN A 334 5.44 -7.35 32.24
C ASN A 334 5.17 -8.81 32.58
N LYS A 335 4.64 -9.10 33.77
CA LYS A 335 4.08 -10.42 34.09
C LYS A 335 2.58 -10.39 33.79
N THR A 336 2.19 -10.20 32.53
CA THR A 336 0.76 -10.13 32.16
C THR A 336 0.26 -11.45 31.61
N PHE A 337 -1.03 -11.75 31.77
CA PHE A 337 -1.67 -12.93 31.18
C PHE A 337 -3.04 -12.55 30.62
N PHE A 338 -3.65 -13.51 29.92
CA PHE A 338 -5.03 -13.41 29.45
C PHE A 338 -5.89 -14.42 30.17
N ALA A 339 -7.14 -14.04 30.46
CA ALA A 339 -8.17 -15.03 30.72
C ALA A 339 -8.30 -15.95 29.51
N TYR A 340 -8.67 -17.21 29.73
CA TYR A 340 -8.84 -18.18 28.67
C TYR A 340 -10.07 -17.83 27.80
N GLU A 341 -10.02 -18.03 26.49
CA GLU A 341 -11.13 -17.66 25.59
C GLU A 341 -12.26 -18.72 25.59
N LEU A 342 -12.83 -19.01 26.77
CA LEU A 342 -13.99 -19.88 26.92
C LEU A 342 -15.25 -19.05 27.09
N THR A 343 -16.28 -19.34 26.30
CA THR A 343 -17.63 -18.79 26.48
C THR A 343 -18.65 -19.93 26.42
N ASP A 344 -19.39 -20.14 27.49
CA ASP A 344 -20.44 -21.15 27.65
C ASP A 344 -21.50 -20.65 28.66
N ASP A 345 -22.35 -21.55 29.16
CA ASP A 345 -23.43 -21.21 30.10
C ASP A 345 -22.94 -20.66 31.46
N ASN A 346 -21.67 -20.88 31.80
CA ASN A 346 -21.07 -20.46 33.08
C ASN A 346 -19.96 -19.41 32.89
N TRP A 347 -19.33 -19.36 31.72
CA TRP A 347 -18.18 -18.52 31.43
C TRP A 347 -18.48 -17.57 30.28
N GLU A 348 -18.01 -16.34 30.40
CA GLU A 348 -17.97 -15.38 29.30
C GLU A 348 -16.53 -14.90 29.13
N LYS A 349 -15.89 -15.33 28.04
CA LYS A 349 -14.51 -14.99 27.70
C LYS A 349 -13.52 -15.24 28.85
N GLY A 350 -13.65 -16.38 29.50
CA GLY A 350 -12.78 -16.82 30.60
C GLY A 350 -13.06 -16.18 31.93
N VAL A 351 -14.17 -15.45 32.08
CA VAL A 351 -14.61 -14.92 33.37
C VAL A 351 -15.98 -15.51 33.68
N SER A 352 -16.17 -15.99 34.90
CA SER A 352 -17.45 -16.57 35.30
C SER A 352 -18.57 -15.52 35.27
N ILE A 353 -19.75 -15.92 34.78
CA ILE A 353 -20.93 -15.06 34.66
C ILE A 353 -21.48 -14.72 36.05
N ASN A 354 -21.42 -15.67 36.97
CA ASN A 354 -22.07 -15.59 38.28
C ASN A 354 -21.09 -15.45 39.45
N SER A 355 -19.79 -15.57 39.19
CA SER A 355 -18.75 -15.49 40.22
C SER A 355 -17.55 -14.68 39.73
N GLY A 356 -16.82 -14.06 40.65
CA GLY A 356 -15.61 -13.30 40.35
C GLY A 356 -14.41 -14.21 40.10
N ILE A 357 -14.56 -15.20 39.22
CA ILE A 357 -13.53 -16.19 38.91
C ILE A 357 -13.00 -15.93 37.50
N ILE A 358 -11.68 -15.89 37.38
CA ILE A 358 -10.97 -15.81 36.10
C ILE A 358 -10.35 -17.16 35.81
N LEU A 359 -10.67 -17.71 34.64
CA LEU A 359 -10.16 -18.97 34.13
C LEU A 359 -8.85 -18.73 33.38
N VAL A 360 -7.83 -19.50 33.72
CA VAL A 360 -6.53 -19.47 33.04
C VAL A 360 -6.09 -20.91 32.77
N SER A 361 -5.36 -21.18 31.69
CA SER A 361 -4.87 -22.53 31.42
C SER A 361 -3.89 -22.99 32.50
N ASN A 362 -4.06 -24.23 33.00
CA ASN A 362 -3.11 -24.82 33.92
C ASN A 362 -1.85 -25.25 33.16
N ASN A 363 -0.79 -24.47 33.33
CA ASN A 363 0.54 -24.82 32.90
C ASN A 363 1.54 -24.31 33.95
N LYS A 364 2.70 -24.96 34.00
CA LYS A 364 3.78 -24.65 34.95
C LYS A 364 4.15 -23.16 34.98
N PHE A 365 3.97 -22.46 33.87
CA PHE A 365 4.27 -21.04 33.78
C PHE A 365 3.22 -20.15 34.46
N ASN A 366 1.93 -20.38 34.21
CA ASN A 366 0.86 -19.66 34.90
C ASN A 366 0.94 -19.92 36.40
N LEU A 367 1.26 -21.14 36.83
CA LEU A 367 1.52 -21.45 38.24
C LEU A 367 2.64 -20.59 38.84
N ASN A 368 3.80 -20.52 38.19
CA ASN A 368 4.90 -19.65 38.66
C ASN A 368 4.54 -18.15 38.60
N LYS A 369 3.68 -17.74 37.66
CA LYS A 369 3.20 -16.35 37.56
C LYS A 369 2.32 -15.99 38.75
N PHE A 370 1.50 -16.94 39.20
CA PHE A 370 0.59 -16.78 40.32
C PHE A 370 1.17 -17.11 41.69
N GLU A 371 2.38 -17.68 41.74
CA GLU A 371 3.17 -17.82 42.97
C GLU A 371 3.35 -16.43 43.62
N ASP A 372 2.86 -16.24 44.85
CA ASP A 372 2.83 -14.94 45.57
C ASP A 372 2.01 -13.81 44.92
N ALA A 373 1.13 -14.12 43.97
CA ALA A 373 0.22 -13.12 43.40
C ALA A 373 -0.81 -12.69 44.44
N LYS A 374 -0.97 -11.38 44.60
CA LYS A 374 -1.94 -10.79 45.54
C LYS A 374 -3.03 -10.01 44.84
N GLU A 375 -2.67 -9.33 43.76
CA GLU A 375 -3.58 -8.43 43.05
C GLU A 375 -3.45 -8.62 41.55
N LEU A 376 -4.56 -8.37 40.86
CA LEU A 376 -4.67 -8.34 39.42
C LEU A 376 -5.06 -6.93 38.99
N LYS A 377 -4.50 -6.46 37.88
CA LYS A 377 -4.79 -5.13 37.35
C LYS A 377 -5.10 -5.14 35.87
N VAL A 378 -6.19 -4.46 35.48
CA VAL A 378 -6.61 -4.25 34.09
C VAL A 378 -7.16 -2.85 33.94
N ASN A 379 -6.67 -2.07 32.97
CA ASN A 379 -7.20 -0.75 32.60
C ASN A 379 -7.46 0.21 33.79
N GLY A 380 -6.60 0.16 34.82
CA GLY A 380 -6.73 0.98 36.03
C GLY A 380 -7.59 0.39 37.14
N THR A 381 -8.36 -0.66 36.88
CA THR A 381 -9.07 -1.45 37.90
C THR A 381 -8.11 -2.46 38.54
N ILE A 382 -8.02 -2.47 39.86
CA ILE A 382 -7.23 -3.42 40.65
C ILE A 382 -8.18 -4.31 41.46
N LYS A 383 -7.90 -5.62 41.47
CA LYS A 383 -8.66 -6.61 42.21
C LYS A 383 -7.75 -7.48 43.04
N LYS A 384 -8.13 -7.72 44.29
CA LYS A 384 -7.42 -8.64 45.18
C LYS A 384 -7.83 -10.07 44.87
N ILE A 385 -6.84 -10.95 44.90
CA ILE A 385 -7.00 -12.38 44.77
C ILE A 385 -7.38 -12.93 46.14
N LYS A 386 -8.55 -13.54 46.23
CA LYS A 386 -9.02 -14.25 47.42
C LYS A 386 -8.35 -15.60 47.52
N GLU A 387 -8.36 -16.35 46.42
CA GLU A 387 -7.89 -17.73 46.36
C GLU A 387 -7.50 -18.08 44.93
N ILE A 388 -6.52 -18.98 44.79
CA ILE A 388 -6.14 -19.57 43.52
C ILE A 388 -6.25 -21.09 43.67
N ASP A 389 -7.18 -21.68 42.94
CA ASP A 389 -7.37 -23.12 42.88
C ASP A 389 -6.98 -23.67 41.50
N GLN A 390 -6.74 -24.97 41.38
CA GLN A 390 -6.33 -25.58 40.12
C GLN A 390 -6.81 -27.03 39.96
N ASN A 391 -7.05 -27.42 38.71
CA ASN A 391 -7.21 -28.81 38.30
C ASN A 391 -6.30 -29.12 37.11
N ASN A 392 -6.41 -30.30 36.49
CA ASN A 392 -5.50 -30.72 35.41
C ASN A 392 -5.48 -29.77 34.18
N GLU A 393 -6.54 -29.00 33.96
CA GLU A 393 -6.70 -28.17 32.76
C GLU A 393 -6.67 -26.66 33.07
N TRP A 394 -7.10 -26.26 34.27
CA TRP A 394 -7.43 -24.88 34.60
C TRP A 394 -6.83 -24.43 35.92
N ILE A 395 -6.50 -23.13 35.98
CA ILE A 395 -6.25 -22.36 37.17
C ILE A 395 -7.44 -21.41 37.34
N TYR A 396 -8.07 -21.47 38.51
CA TYR A 396 -9.21 -20.66 38.90
C TYR A 396 -8.73 -19.56 39.83
N ILE A 397 -8.73 -18.32 39.35
CA ILE A 397 -8.34 -17.16 40.18
C ILE A 397 -9.62 -16.53 40.72
N MET A 398 -9.89 -16.74 42.01
CA MET A 398 -11.05 -16.19 42.68
C MET A 398 -10.71 -14.80 43.22
N LEU A 399 -11.52 -13.80 42.88
CA LEU A 399 -11.38 -12.43 43.36
C LEU A 399 -12.17 -12.22 44.66
N GLU A 400 -11.76 -11.26 45.49
CA GLU A 400 -12.47 -10.91 46.72
C GLU A 400 -13.89 -10.37 46.46
N ASP A 401 -14.11 -9.74 45.30
CA ASP A 401 -15.40 -9.18 44.91
C ASP A 401 -15.63 -9.29 43.39
N ASN A 402 -16.90 -9.35 42.98
CA ASN A 402 -17.30 -9.56 41.57
C ASN A 402 -17.56 -8.24 40.80
N LYS A 403 -17.40 -7.07 41.44
CA LYS A 403 -17.68 -5.78 40.77
C LYS A 403 -16.65 -5.54 39.67
N GLU A 404 -17.08 -5.12 38.50
CA GLU A 404 -16.19 -4.84 37.36
C GLU A 404 -15.34 -6.03 36.88
N VAL A 405 -15.70 -7.27 37.24
CA VAL A 405 -14.93 -8.45 36.85
C VAL A 405 -14.97 -8.69 35.35
N GLU A 406 -16.00 -8.17 34.67
CA GLU A 406 -16.11 -8.18 33.22
C GLU A 406 -14.96 -7.45 32.51
N LYS A 407 -14.27 -6.53 33.19
CA LYS A 407 -13.06 -5.88 32.66
C LYS A 407 -11.90 -6.87 32.50
N PHE A 408 -11.91 -8.00 33.21
CA PHE A 408 -10.87 -9.05 33.15
C PHE A 408 -11.15 -10.10 32.06
N LYS A 409 -12.24 -9.96 31.30
CA LYS A 409 -12.56 -10.84 30.17
C LYS A 409 -11.49 -10.78 29.09
N PHE A 410 -11.27 -11.91 28.43
CA PHE A 410 -10.52 -11.91 27.17
C PHE A 410 -11.17 -10.92 26.17
N PRO A 411 -10.39 -10.14 25.38
CA PRO A 411 -8.94 -10.18 25.21
C PRO A 411 -8.19 -9.17 26.11
N ASN A 412 -8.76 -8.72 27.22
CA ASN A 412 -8.07 -7.76 28.09
C ASN A 412 -6.88 -8.43 28.79
N ARG A 413 -5.75 -7.69 28.85
CA ARG A 413 -4.54 -8.16 29.53
C ARG A 413 -4.58 -7.84 31.01
N ILE A 414 -4.27 -8.86 31.79
CA ILE A 414 -4.29 -8.82 33.24
C ILE A 414 -2.85 -8.82 33.75
N GLU A 415 -2.47 -7.74 34.41
CA GLU A 415 -1.18 -7.62 35.10
C GLU A 415 -1.26 -8.31 36.47
N VAL A 416 -0.25 -9.13 36.80
CA VAL A 416 -0.12 -9.74 38.13
C VAL A 416 0.79 -8.89 39.01
N ILE A 417 0.25 -8.46 40.14
CA ILE A 417 0.97 -7.70 41.17
C ILE A 417 1.33 -8.67 42.30
N LYS A 418 2.63 -8.82 42.55
CA LYS A 418 3.20 -9.60 43.66
C LYS A 418 3.65 -8.64 44.77
N ASN A 419 3.71 -9.13 46.02
CA ASN A 419 4.37 -8.36 47.09
C ASN A 419 5.85 -8.14 46.72
N ASN A 420 6.35 -6.92 46.94
CA ASN A 420 7.78 -6.64 46.92
C ASN A 420 8.48 -7.25 48.13
#